data_AF-A0A4P6BMT4-F1
#
_entry.id   AF-A0A4P6BMT4-F1
#
_cell.length_a   1.000
_cell.length_b   1.000
_cell.length_c   1.000
_cell.angle_alpha   90.00
_cell.angle_beta   90.00
_cell.angle_gamma   90.00
#
_symmetry.space_group_name_H-M   'P 1'
#
loop_
_entity.id
_entity.type
_entity.pdbx_description
1 polymer ?
#
loop_
_entity_poly.entity_id
_entity_poly.type
_entity_poly.pdbx_seq_one_letter_code
_entity_poly.pdbx_strand_id
1 'polypeptide(L)'
;MELREFLFAPLAGHTLTFAITARERGIFSGAARLKQLAGELGLEVTWSAPEGYALEPGSCLFRGRGEATAIIRAEEMLLGVVGKPSGVATAAAGFVRQAGERIKVVCGAWKKVAPEIRGELRQAIATGGAGIRITERPFIYLDKNYVRLLGGVEPAVDRARAYDPERVIVVQIRGEGRPIAAEAEAAVKAGAGIIMVDTGHLKDLANVVTAAQQGGWREKVKLAFAGGVTPAGLEEVIDAGADIVDVGRAIIDAPLLDLSLDVEGISL
;
A
#
# COMPACT_ATOMS: atom_id res chain seq x y z
N MET A 1 26.01 -37.16 -4.45
CA MET A 1 25.12 -36.81 -3.33
C MET A 1 25.22 -35.32 -3.17
N GLU A 2 24.10 -34.59 -3.30
CA GLU A 2 24.10 -33.16 -3.06
C GLU A 2 24.57 -32.87 -1.62
N LEU A 3 25.28 -31.77 -1.38
CA LEU A 3 25.82 -31.42 -0.05
C LEU A 3 24.74 -31.49 1.05
N ARG A 4 23.54 -31.03 0.76
CA ARG A 4 22.40 -31.06 1.70
C ARG A 4 21.93 -32.48 2.01
N GLU A 5 21.94 -33.38 1.03
CA GLU A 5 21.60 -34.79 1.26
C GLU A 5 22.61 -35.47 2.18
N PHE A 6 23.91 -35.18 2.02
CA PHE A 6 24.93 -35.69 2.92
C PHE A 6 24.78 -35.16 4.34
N LEU A 7 24.59 -33.83 4.49
CA LEU A 7 24.46 -33.18 5.79
C LEU A 7 23.21 -33.64 6.56
N PHE A 8 22.12 -33.93 5.85
CA PHE A 8 20.85 -34.31 6.47
C PHE A 8 20.57 -35.82 6.43
N ALA A 9 21.51 -36.65 5.94
CA ALA A 9 21.35 -38.10 5.94
C ALA A 9 21.02 -38.70 7.33
N PRO A 10 21.60 -38.23 8.46
CA PRO A 10 21.21 -38.71 9.80
C PRO A 10 19.78 -38.37 10.21
N LEU A 11 19.16 -37.38 9.54
CA LEU A 11 17.80 -36.90 9.83
C LEU A 11 16.76 -37.49 8.87
N ALA A 12 17.15 -38.39 7.96
CA ALA A 12 16.24 -38.96 6.97
C ALA A 12 15.03 -39.64 7.66
N GLY A 13 13.82 -39.29 7.22
CA GLY A 13 12.57 -39.82 7.76
C GLY A 13 12.14 -39.20 9.09
N HIS A 14 12.85 -38.18 9.57
CA HIS A 14 12.44 -37.40 10.74
C HIS A 14 11.66 -36.17 10.30
N THR A 15 10.46 -36.03 10.87
CA THR A 15 9.67 -34.80 10.73
C THR A 15 10.05 -33.83 11.85
N LEU A 16 10.55 -32.67 11.47
CA LEU A 16 10.94 -31.59 12.37
C LEU A 16 9.86 -30.51 12.41
N THR A 17 9.72 -29.82 13.54
CA THR A 17 8.83 -28.65 13.67
C THR A 17 9.64 -27.38 13.51
N PHE A 18 9.06 -26.33 12.93
CA PHE A 18 9.66 -25.00 12.88
C PHE A 18 8.59 -23.92 13.04
N ALA A 19 9.04 -22.73 13.43
CA ALA A 19 8.19 -21.55 13.55
C ALA A 19 8.78 -20.38 12.78
N ILE A 20 7.90 -19.53 12.24
CA ILE A 20 8.25 -18.19 11.79
C ILE A 20 7.83 -17.19 12.87
N THR A 21 8.77 -16.36 13.32
CA THR A 21 8.52 -15.35 14.36
C THR A 21 8.96 -13.97 13.93
N ALA A 22 8.28 -12.93 14.43
CA ALA A 22 8.64 -11.55 14.20
C ALA A 22 9.76 -11.10 15.14
N ARG A 23 10.77 -10.39 14.60
CA ARG A 23 11.84 -9.77 15.40
C ARG A 23 11.52 -8.33 15.80
N GLU A 24 10.57 -7.72 15.10
CA GLU A 24 10.13 -6.34 15.35
C GLU A 24 8.60 -6.20 15.32
N ARG A 25 8.10 -4.99 15.59
CA ARG A 25 6.67 -4.68 15.54
C ARG A 25 6.20 -4.55 14.09
N GLY A 26 5.01 -5.07 13.79
CA GLY A 26 4.46 -4.96 12.45
C GLY A 26 3.03 -5.45 12.28
N ILE A 27 2.60 -5.49 11.03
CA ILE A 27 1.33 -6.07 10.60
C ILE A 27 1.63 -7.22 9.66
N PHE A 28 1.15 -8.41 10.00
CA PHE A 28 1.32 -9.59 9.18
C PHE A 28 0.49 -9.49 7.90
N SER A 29 1.14 -9.61 6.73
CA SER A 29 0.45 -9.70 5.44
C SER A 29 1.01 -10.81 4.56
N GLY A 30 0.11 -11.53 3.89
CA GLY A 30 0.45 -12.63 2.98
C GLY A 30 0.08 -14.02 3.52
N ALA A 31 -0.84 -14.12 4.49
CA ALA A 31 -1.15 -15.38 5.18
C ALA A 31 -1.61 -16.50 4.22
N ALA A 32 -2.41 -16.15 3.22
CA ALA A 32 -2.87 -17.11 2.21
C ALA A 32 -1.72 -17.63 1.34
N ARG A 33 -0.86 -16.73 0.85
CA ARG A 33 0.28 -17.08 -0.01
C ARG A 33 1.32 -17.90 0.74
N LEU A 34 1.57 -17.56 2.01
CA LEU A 34 2.46 -18.30 2.90
C LEU A 34 2.02 -19.76 3.04
N LYS A 35 0.74 -20.01 3.36
CA LYS A 35 0.18 -21.37 3.50
C LYS A 35 0.24 -22.14 2.18
N GLN A 36 -0.08 -21.49 1.07
CA GLN A 36 -0.02 -22.12 -0.25
C GLN A 36 1.41 -22.57 -0.57
N LEU A 37 2.40 -21.68 -0.41
CA LEU A 37 3.79 -21.97 -0.71
C LEU A 37 4.37 -23.05 0.23
N ALA A 38 3.97 -23.05 1.49
CA ALA A 38 4.34 -24.11 2.42
C ALA A 38 3.86 -25.48 1.92
N GLY A 39 2.61 -25.57 1.43
CA GLY A 39 2.09 -26.79 0.82
C GLY A 39 2.81 -27.21 -0.47
N GLU A 40 3.16 -26.25 -1.33
CA GLU A 40 3.96 -26.48 -2.55
C GLU A 40 5.37 -27.04 -2.22
N LEU A 41 5.90 -26.72 -1.04
CA LEU A 41 7.18 -27.22 -0.53
C LEU A 41 7.08 -28.56 0.21
N GLY A 42 5.88 -29.14 0.31
CA GLY A 42 5.64 -30.39 1.03
C GLY A 42 5.67 -30.26 2.55
N LEU A 43 5.44 -29.05 3.08
CA LEU A 43 5.38 -28.80 4.52
C LEU A 43 3.95 -28.94 5.03
N GLU A 44 3.77 -29.58 6.17
CA GLU A 44 2.50 -29.60 6.89
C GLU A 44 2.33 -28.28 7.65
N VAL A 45 1.26 -27.54 7.37
CA VAL A 45 0.91 -26.32 8.12
C VAL A 45 0.17 -26.72 9.39
N THR A 46 0.79 -26.53 10.56
CA THR A 46 0.15 -26.85 11.85
C THR A 46 -0.57 -25.65 12.44
N TRP A 47 -0.10 -24.42 12.15
CA TRP A 47 -0.75 -23.19 12.59
C TRP A 47 -0.30 -21.98 11.74
N SER A 48 -1.16 -20.98 11.61
CA SER A 48 -0.83 -19.68 10.98
C SER A 48 -1.70 -18.56 11.55
N ALA A 49 -1.10 -17.41 11.80
CA ALA A 49 -1.80 -16.20 12.20
C ALA A 49 -2.75 -15.72 11.09
N PRO A 50 -3.85 -15.02 11.43
CA PRO A 50 -4.72 -14.42 10.43
C PRO A 50 -4.04 -13.25 9.71
N GLU A 51 -4.53 -12.93 8.51
CA GLU A 51 -4.14 -11.72 7.79
C GLU A 51 -4.45 -10.47 8.64
N GLY A 52 -3.50 -9.53 8.71
CA GLY A 52 -3.63 -8.32 9.52
C GLY A 52 -3.30 -8.49 11.00
N TYR A 53 -2.80 -9.66 11.41
CA TYR A 53 -2.37 -9.89 12.78
C TYR A 53 -1.28 -8.89 13.20
N ALA A 54 -1.49 -8.22 14.34
CA ALA A 54 -0.53 -7.31 14.91
C ALA A 54 0.62 -8.09 15.57
N LEU A 55 1.85 -7.78 15.15
CA LEU A 55 3.06 -8.45 15.58
C LEU A 55 3.80 -7.58 16.59
N GLU A 56 4.22 -8.22 17.68
CA GLU A 56 5.25 -7.75 18.60
C GLU A 56 6.50 -8.65 18.47
N PRO A 57 7.69 -8.20 18.89
CA PRO A 57 8.87 -9.07 18.94
C PRO A 57 8.58 -10.40 19.65
N GLY A 58 8.91 -11.52 19.01
CA GLY A 58 8.61 -12.87 19.47
C GLY A 58 7.24 -13.41 19.08
N SER A 59 6.40 -12.62 18.40
CA SER A 59 5.11 -13.10 17.89
C SER A 59 5.32 -14.19 16.85
N CYS A 60 4.73 -15.36 17.07
CA CYS A 60 4.68 -16.41 16.06
C CYS A 60 3.61 -16.05 15.02
N LEU A 61 3.93 -16.19 13.73
CA LEU A 61 2.98 -16.00 12.62
C LEU A 61 2.70 -17.29 11.83
N PHE A 62 3.54 -18.30 11.98
CA PHE A 62 3.38 -19.59 11.31
C PHE A 62 4.12 -20.70 12.06
N ARG A 63 3.53 -21.90 12.10
CA ARG A 63 4.20 -23.15 12.48
C ARG A 63 3.96 -24.20 11.42
N GLY A 64 5.01 -24.96 11.13
CA GLY A 64 4.97 -26.04 10.17
C GLY A 64 5.82 -27.23 10.57
N ARG A 65 5.65 -28.33 9.85
CA ARG A 65 6.41 -29.55 9.99
C ARG A 65 6.90 -30.07 8.64
N GLY A 66 8.08 -30.69 8.62
CA GLY A 66 8.61 -31.31 7.42
C GLY A 66 10.02 -31.87 7.59
N GLU A 67 10.55 -32.44 6.52
CA GLU A 67 11.94 -32.92 6.45
C GLU A 67 12.92 -31.73 6.44
N ALA A 68 14.14 -31.95 6.93
CA ALA A 68 15.17 -30.91 7.03
C ALA A 68 15.43 -30.17 5.71
N THR A 69 15.47 -30.89 4.57
CA THR A 69 15.67 -30.30 3.24
C THR A 69 14.55 -29.34 2.83
N ALA A 70 13.30 -29.65 3.19
CA ALA A 70 12.15 -28.81 2.90
C ALA A 70 12.15 -27.56 3.78
N ILE A 71 12.47 -27.70 5.07
CA ILE A 71 12.53 -26.58 6.02
C ILE A 71 13.60 -25.56 5.62
N ILE A 72 14.80 -26.00 5.21
CA ILE A 72 15.86 -25.09 4.78
C ILE A 72 15.49 -24.32 3.50
N ARG A 73 14.76 -24.96 2.58
CA ARG A 73 14.20 -24.24 1.41
C ARG A 73 13.09 -23.28 1.82
N ALA A 74 12.33 -23.63 2.86
CA ALA A 74 11.24 -22.83 3.38
C ALA A 74 11.72 -21.48 3.94
N GLU A 75 12.91 -21.41 4.54
CA GLU A 75 13.41 -20.17 5.13
C GLU A 75 13.43 -19.01 4.12
N GLU A 76 14.18 -19.16 3.03
CA GLU A 76 14.27 -18.11 2.01
C GLU A 76 12.92 -17.85 1.33
N MET A 77 12.18 -18.93 1.02
CA MET A 77 10.96 -18.85 0.21
C MET A 77 9.77 -18.31 1.00
N LEU A 78 9.54 -18.79 2.21
CA LEU A 78 8.43 -18.37 3.05
C LEU A 78 8.66 -16.97 3.61
N LEU A 79 9.86 -16.65 4.11
CA LEU A 79 10.17 -15.30 4.59
C LEU A 79 10.09 -14.28 3.44
N GLY A 80 10.55 -14.65 2.25
CA GLY A 80 10.50 -13.80 1.06
C GLY A 80 9.07 -13.39 0.66
N VAL A 81 8.09 -14.29 0.76
CA VAL A 81 6.71 -13.98 0.35
C VAL A 81 5.91 -13.17 1.37
N VAL A 82 6.36 -13.06 2.63
CA VAL A 82 5.65 -12.29 3.67
C VAL A 82 6.41 -11.10 4.22
N GLY A 83 7.74 -11.08 4.16
CA GLY A 83 8.54 -10.00 4.72
C GLY A 83 8.25 -8.66 4.07
N LYS A 84 8.32 -8.58 2.73
CA LYS A 84 8.03 -7.34 1.99
C LYS A 84 6.57 -6.90 2.09
N PRO A 85 5.55 -7.78 1.88
CA PRO A 85 4.16 -7.41 2.11
C PRO A 85 3.88 -6.94 3.54
N SER A 86 4.43 -7.61 4.56
CA SER A 86 4.25 -7.21 5.96
C SER A 86 4.89 -5.85 6.26
N GLY A 87 6.04 -5.54 5.66
CA GLY A 87 6.65 -4.21 5.74
C GLY A 87 5.76 -3.11 5.15
N VAL A 88 5.17 -3.35 3.99
CA VAL A 88 4.22 -2.43 3.34
C VAL A 88 2.94 -2.26 4.17
N ALA A 89 2.37 -3.35 4.70
CA ALA A 89 1.20 -3.29 5.57
C ALA A 89 1.49 -2.52 6.86
N THR A 90 2.68 -2.71 7.45
CA THR A 90 3.13 -1.99 8.64
C THR A 90 3.25 -0.48 8.39
N ALA A 91 3.85 -0.09 7.27
CA ALA A 91 3.96 1.32 6.89
C ALA A 91 2.58 1.96 6.66
N ALA A 92 1.69 1.28 5.92
CA ALA A 92 0.32 1.72 5.70
C ALA A 92 -0.44 1.91 7.03
N ALA A 93 -0.36 0.95 7.94
CA ALA A 93 -0.98 1.03 9.26
C ALA A 93 -0.41 2.18 10.10
N GLY A 94 0.88 2.50 9.94
CA GLY A 94 1.51 3.68 10.56
C GLY A 94 0.85 4.98 10.12
N PHE A 95 0.68 5.18 8.80
CA PHE A 95 0.02 6.37 8.25
C PHE A 95 -1.45 6.45 8.67
N VAL A 96 -2.19 5.33 8.59
CA VAL A 96 -3.62 5.28 8.96
C VAL A 96 -3.80 5.61 10.44
N ARG A 97 -2.99 5.03 11.32
CA ARG A 97 -3.03 5.31 12.76
C ARG A 97 -2.73 6.78 13.06
N GLN A 98 -1.72 7.36 12.40
CA GLN A 98 -1.38 8.78 12.60
C GLN A 98 -2.46 9.70 12.05
N ALA A 99 -3.06 9.39 10.90
CA ALA A 99 -4.16 10.15 10.33
C ALA A 99 -5.41 10.15 11.22
N GLY A 100 -5.74 8.99 11.82
CA GLY A 100 -7.01 8.79 12.51
C GLY A 100 -8.18 9.00 11.54
N GLU A 101 -9.23 9.67 12.01
CA GLU A 101 -10.41 10.00 11.18
C GLU A 101 -10.29 11.34 10.44
N ARG A 102 -9.16 12.03 10.59
CA ARG A 102 -8.98 13.42 10.12
C ARG A 102 -8.79 13.52 8.60
N ILE A 103 -8.21 12.49 8.00
CA ILE A 103 -7.93 12.44 6.56
C ILE A 103 -7.98 10.99 6.05
N LYS A 104 -8.45 10.76 4.82
CA LYS A 104 -8.38 9.44 4.19
C LYS A 104 -6.97 9.18 3.67
N VAL A 105 -6.33 8.10 4.14
CA VAL A 105 -5.04 7.63 3.59
C VAL A 105 -5.28 6.65 2.44
N VAL A 106 -4.64 6.89 1.30
CA VAL A 106 -4.63 5.98 0.16
C VAL A 106 -3.22 5.77 -0.37
N CYS A 107 -3.00 4.71 -1.14
CA CYS A 107 -1.73 4.44 -1.81
C CYS A 107 -1.98 3.98 -3.26
N GLY A 108 -1.71 4.86 -4.22
CA GLY A 108 -1.78 4.55 -5.65
C GLY A 108 -0.47 3.98 -6.23
N ALA A 109 0.62 4.00 -5.46
CA ALA A 109 1.97 3.69 -5.95
C ALA A 109 2.21 2.21 -6.27
N TRP A 110 1.33 1.29 -5.87
CA TRP A 110 1.39 -0.12 -6.32
C TRP A 110 1.32 -0.24 -7.86
N LYS A 111 0.84 0.77 -8.58
CA LYS A 111 0.88 0.80 -10.05
C LYS A 111 2.29 1.00 -10.62
N LYS A 112 3.23 1.49 -9.81
CA LYS A 112 4.62 1.80 -10.19
C LYS A 112 5.56 0.62 -9.99
N VAL A 113 5.11 -0.47 -9.38
CA VAL A 113 5.88 -1.70 -9.24
C VAL A 113 5.60 -2.68 -10.38
N ALA A 114 6.48 -3.67 -10.51
CA ALA A 114 6.38 -4.74 -11.49
C ALA A 114 5.00 -5.45 -11.40
N PRO A 115 4.33 -5.73 -12.54
CA PRO A 115 2.99 -6.32 -12.57
C PRO A 115 2.80 -7.55 -11.68
N GLU A 116 3.83 -8.39 -11.59
CA GLU A 116 3.87 -9.69 -10.91
C GLU A 116 3.60 -9.54 -9.40
N ILE A 117 4.07 -8.45 -8.78
CA ILE A 117 3.93 -8.22 -7.33
C ILE A 117 2.79 -7.27 -6.97
N ARG A 118 2.05 -6.73 -7.95
CA ARG A 118 0.98 -5.75 -7.69
C ARG A 118 -0.14 -6.31 -6.83
N GLY A 119 -0.48 -7.59 -7.00
CA GLY A 119 -1.52 -8.25 -6.20
C GLY A 119 -1.15 -8.26 -4.71
N GLU A 120 0.07 -8.69 -4.42
CA GLU A 120 0.61 -8.77 -3.07
C GLU A 120 0.70 -7.39 -2.40
N LEU A 121 1.23 -6.38 -3.10
CA LEU A 121 1.34 -5.04 -2.53
C LEU A 121 -0.03 -4.37 -2.34
N ARG A 122 -1.00 -4.61 -3.23
CA ARG A 122 -2.38 -4.12 -3.05
C ARG A 122 -3.04 -4.75 -1.82
N GLN A 123 -2.85 -6.05 -1.63
CA GLN A 123 -3.34 -6.73 -0.44
C GLN A 123 -2.68 -6.13 0.81
N ALA A 124 -1.36 -6.00 0.83
CA ALA A 124 -0.62 -5.43 1.96
C ALA A 124 -1.08 -4.00 2.32
N ILE A 125 -1.26 -3.13 1.34
CA ILE A 125 -1.81 -1.77 1.55
C ILE A 125 -3.18 -1.84 2.26
N ALA A 126 -4.07 -2.71 1.76
CA ALA A 126 -5.41 -2.87 2.32
C ALA A 126 -5.39 -3.51 3.71
N THR A 127 -4.51 -4.49 3.94
CA THR A 127 -4.28 -5.13 5.24
C THR A 127 -3.80 -4.11 6.28
N GLY A 128 -2.97 -3.15 5.87
CA GLY A 128 -2.58 -2.00 6.71
C GLY A 128 -3.66 -0.93 6.88
N GLY A 129 -4.85 -1.11 6.29
CA GLY A 129 -5.99 -0.20 6.41
C GLY A 129 -6.00 0.99 5.46
N ALA A 130 -4.97 1.16 4.61
CA ALA A 130 -4.94 2.24 3.63
C ALA A 130 -5.78 1.89 2.39
N GLY A 131 -6.40 2.89 1.77
CA GLY A 131 -7.18 2.68 0.56
C GLY A 131 -6.30 2.40 -0.67
N ILE A 132 -6.61 1.35 -1.43
CA ILE A 132 -5.98 1.11 -2.75
C ILE A 132 -6.57 1.99 -3.87
N ARG A 133 -7.67 2.69 -3.57
CA ARG A 133 -8.41 3.58 -4.45
C ARG A 133 -8.62 4.91 -3.74
N ILE A 134 -8.58 6.01 -4.51
CA ILE A 134 -8.85 7.34 -3.99
C ILE A 134 -10.30 7.47 -3.50
N THR A 135 -11.25 6.81 -4.15
CA THR A 135 -12.66 6.74 -3.76
C THR A 135 -13.26 5.36 -4.07
N GLU A 136 -14.24 4.96 -3.26
CA GLU A 136 -15.00 3.71 -3.45
C GLU A 136 -16.04 3.85 -4.56
N ARG A 137 -16.52 5.08 -4.80
CA ARG A 137 -17.43 5.36 -5.93
C ARG A 137 -16.75 5.00 -7.26
N PRO A 138 -17.49 4.57 -8.27
CA PRO A 138 -16.99 4.52 -9.64
C PRO A 138 -16.41 5.88 -10.03
N PHE A 139 -15.18 5.89 -10.55
CA PHE A 139 -14.48 7.14 -10.87
C PHE A 139 -13.72 7.02 -12.20
N ILE A 140 -13.40 8.19 -12.78
CA ILE A 140 -12.48 8.37 -13.90
C ILE A 140 -11.31 9.19 -13.37
N TYR A 141 -10.09 8.71 -13.54
CA TYR A 141 -8.88 9.41 -13.11
C TYR A 141 -8.19 10.03 -14.31
N LEU A 142 -8.18 11.36 -14.35
CA LEU A 142 -7.50 12.16 -15.36
C LEU A 142 -6.14 12.58 -14.80
N ASP A 143 -5.10 11.82 -15.11
CA ASP A 143 -3.73 12.21 -14.75
C ASP A 143 -3.22 13.37 -15.63
N LYS A 144 -2.03 13.89 -15.29
CA LYS A 144 -1.40 14.99 -16.04
C LYS A 144 -1.27 14.74 -17.54
N ASN A 145 -1.07 13.50 -17.97
CA ASN A 145 -0.92 13.15 -19.38
C ASN A 145 -2.27 13.16 -20.10
N TYR A 146 -3.35 12.69 -19.47
CA TYR A 146 -4.69 12.82 -20.03
C TYR A 146 -5.07 14.28 -20.24
N VAL A 147 -4.83 15.12 -19.22
CA VAL A 147 -5.08 16.57 -19.29
C VAL A 147 -4.30 17.20 -20.45
N ARG A 148 -3.00 16.88 -20.59
CA ARG A 148 -2.16 17.39 -21.70
C ARG A 148 -2.64 16.92 -23.07
N LEU A 149 -2.92 15.62 -23.22
CA LEU A 149 -3.32 15.01 -24.50
C LEU A 149 -4.68 15.52 -24.99
N LEU A 150 -5.59 15.86 -24.07
CA LEU A 150 -6.91 16.38 -24.38
C LEU A 150 -6.94 17.92 -24.49
N GLY A 151 -5.79 18.58 -24.35
CA GLY A 151 -5.66 20.02 -24.59
C GLY A 151 -6.06 20.91 -23.40
N GLY A 152 -6.13 20.37 -22.19
CA GLY A 152 -6.44 21.13 -20.98
C GLY A 152 -7.39 20.42 -20.03
N VAL A 153 -7.66 21.05 -18.88
CA VAL A 153 -8.51 20.50 -17.82
C VAL A 153 -9.96 20.42 -18.29
N GLU A 154 -10.49 21.50 -18.82
CA GLU A 154 -11.88 21.62 -19.28
C GLU A 154 -12.23 20.55 -20.33
N PRO A 155 -11.52 20.44 -21.47
CA PRO A 155 -11.84 19.41 -22.47
C PRO A 155 -11.64 17.97 -21.95
N ALA A 156 -10.69 17.75 -21.03
CA ALA A 156 -10.48 16.44 -20.44
C ALA A 156 -11.67 16.01 -19.55
N VAL A 157 -12.16 16.94 -18.71
CA VAL A 157 -13.32 16.70 -17.85
C VAL A 157 -14.59 16.55 -18.69
N ASP A 158 -14.81 17.39 -19.70
CA ASP A 158 -15.95 17.28 -20.61
C ASP A 158 -15.99 15.92 -21.32
N ARG A 159 -14.83 15.44 -21.80
CA ARG A 159 -14.73 14.12 -22.43
C ARG A 159 -15.05 12.98 -21.47
N ALA A 160 -14.62 13.08 -20.21
CA ALA A 160 -14.92 12.10 -19.17
C ALA A 160 -16.41 12.10 -18.80
N ARG A 161 -17.04 13.27 -18.68
CA ARG A 161 -18.48 13.40 -18.42
C ARG A 161 -19.34 12.84 -19.54
N ALA A 162 -18.92 13.06 -20.80
CA ALA A 162 -19.61 12.52 -21.96
C ALA A 162 -19.55 10.99 -22.02
N TYR A 163 -18.56 10.35 -21.39
CA TYR A 163 -18.47 8.89 -21.28
C TYR A 163 -19.44 8.34 -20.21
N ASP A 164 -19.42 8.91 -19.01
CA ASP A 164 -20.29 8.49 -17.91
C ASP A 164 -20.43 9.62 -16.87
N PRO A 165 -21.58 10.35 -16.85
CA PRO A 165 -21.77 11.50 -15.97
C PRO A 165 -21.97 11.13 -14.49
N GLU A 166 -22.26 9.87 -14.17
CA GLU A 166 -22.49 9.41 -12.79
C GLU A 166 -21.18 9.11 -12.05
N ARG A 167 -20.07 8.97 -12.79
CA ARG A 167 -18.74 8.72 -12.22
C ARG A 167 -18.15 9.97 -11.60
N VAL A 168 -17.50 9.79 -10.46
CA VAL A 168 -16.67 10.84 -9.86
C VAL A 168 -15.47 11.09 -10.78
N ILE A 169 -15.28 12.32 -11.23
CA ILE A 169 -14.09 12.69 -12.00
C ILE A 169 -13.03 13.18 -11.03
N VAL A 170 -11.87 12.53 -11.07
CA VAL A 170 -10.67 12.91 -10.33
C VAL A 170 -9.71 13.57 -11.31
N VAL A 171 -9.33 14.81 -11.05
CA VAL A 171 -8.38 15.55 -11.90
C VAL A 171 -7.10 15.77 -11.14
N GLN A 172 -6.00 15.32 -11.71
CA GLN A 172 -4.67 15.63 -11.22
C GLN A 172 -4.21 16.98 -11.78
N ILE A 173 -3.90 17.91 -10.88
CA ILE A 173 -3.42 19.26 -11.21
C ILE A 173 -1.96 19.44 -10.78
N ARG A 174 -1.23 20.29 -11.52
CA ARG A 174 0.21 20.51 -11.30
C ARG A 174 0.67 21.96 -11.44
N GLY A 175 -0.22 22.88 -11.82
CA GLY A 175 0.11 24.29 -12.00
C GLY A 175 0.99 24.58 -13.22
N GLU A 176 1.08 23.63 -14.17
CA GLU A 176 1.99 23.73 -15.32
C GLU A 176 1.44 24.63 -16.44
N GLY A 177 0.11 24.68 -16.60
CA GLY A 177 -0.53 25.48 -17.65
C GLY A 177 -1.13 26.81 -17.19
N ARG A 178 -1.41 26.94 -15.88
CA ARG A 178 -1.95 28.14 -15.23
C ARG A 178 -1.70 28.06 -13.72
N PRO A 179 -1.87 29.15 -12.94
CA PRO A 179 -1.74 29.10 -11.49
C PRO A 179 -2.61 28.00 -10.89
N ILE A 180 -2.07 27.25 -9.92
CA ILE A 180 -2.70 26.02 -9.38
C ILE A 180 -4.13 26.23 -8.88
N ALA A 181 -4.40 27.38 -8.25
CA ALA A 181 -5.74 27.76 -7.80
C ALA A 181 -6.74 27.92 -8.97
N ALA A 182 -6.30 28.56 -10.06
CA ALA A 182 -7.12 28.73 -11.27
C ALA A 182 -7.30 27.41 -12.03
N GLU A 183 -6.30 26.51 -11.99
CA GLU A 183 -6.41 25.15 -12.55
C GLU A 183 -7.44 24.31 -11.77
N ALA A 184 -7.39 24.36 -10.44
CA ALA A 184 -8.37 23.72 -9.58
C ALA A 184 -9.79 24.24 -9.84
N GLU A 185 -9.98 25.56 -9.85
CA GLU A 185 -11.28 26.18 -10.09
C GLU A 185 -11.86 25.79 -11.46
N ALA A 186 -11.03 25.74 -12.50
CA ALA A 186 -11.45 25.28 -13.83
C ALA A 186 -11.92 23.82 -13.82
N ALA A 187 -11.19 22.93 -13.13
CA ALA A 187 -11.58 21.52 -12.98
C ALA A 187 -12.93 21.39 -12.27
N VAL A 188 -13.13 22.14 -11.18
CA VAL A 188 -14.38 22.13 -10.42
C VAL A 188 -15.54 22.64 -11.27
N LYS A 189 -15.38 23.76 -11.99
CA LYS A 189 -16.40 24.31 -12.89
C LYS A 189 -16.78 23.34 -14.02
N ALA A 190 -15.83 22.58 -14.53
CA ALA A 190 -16.08 21.56 -15.56
C ALA A 190 -16.79 20.31 -15.01
N GLY A 191 -16.75 20.08 -13.69
CA GLY A 191 -17.47 18.99 -13.01
C GLY A 191 -16.58 17.95 -12.33
N ALA A 192 -15.32 18.28 -12.01
CA ALA A 192 -14.48 17.42 -11.19
C ALA A 192 -15.03 17.31 -9.76
N GLY A 193 -15.09 16.08 -9.23
CA GLY A 193 -15.51 15.80 -7.86
C GLY A 193 -14.34 15.66 -6.87
N ILE A 194 -13.14 15.37 -7.37
CA ILE A 194 -11.91 15.30 -6.56
C ILE A 194 -10.79 16.01 -7.31
N ILE A 195 -10.09 16.91 -6.62
CA ILE A 195 -8.91 17.60 -7.13
C ILE A 195 -7.68 16.99 -6.46
N MET A 196 -6.81 16.35 -7.25
CA MET A 196 -5.55 15.79 -6.78
C MET A 196 -4.41 16.77 -7.04
N VAL A 197 -3.93 17.42 -5.98
CA VAL A 197 -2.75 18.29 -5.99
C VAL A 197 -1.50 17.41 -5.89
N ASP A 198 -0.87 17.08 -7.03
CA ASP A 198 0.33 16.22 -7.10
C ASP A 198 1.58 17.05 -7.50
N THR A 199 1.88 18.04 -6.66
CA THR A 199 3.07 18.90 -6.81
C THR A 199 4.14 18.59 -5.78
N GLY A 200 3.78 17.96 -4.65
CA GLY A 200 4.68 17.77 -3.51
C GLY A 200 4.99 19.06 -2.73
N HIS A 201 4.29 20.16 -3.02
CA HIS A 201 4.46 21.43 -2.32
C HIS A 201 3.17 21.79 -1.56
N LEU A 202 3.23 21.82 -0.23
CA LEU A 202 2.08 22.16 0.61
C LEU A 202 1.51 23.56 0.34
N LYS A 203 2.36 24.50 -0.11
CA LYS A 203 1.91 25.83 -0.53
C LYS A 203 0.86 25.76 -1.64
N ASP A 204 0.99 24.80 -2.56
CA ASP A 204 0.02 24.64 -3.65
C ASP A 204 -1.31 24.12 -3.13
N LEU A 205 -1.29 23.15 -2.20
CA LEU A 205 -2.49 22.69 -1.51
C LEU A 205 -3.17 23.84 -0.76
N ALA A 206 -2.41 24.64 0.00
CA ALA A 206 -2.95 25.79 0.73
C ALA A 206 -3.58 26.83 -0.21
N ASN A 207 -2.97 27.09 -1.37
CA ASN A 207 -3.53 27.98 -2.39
C ASN A 207 -4.86 27.43 -2.94
N VAL A 208 -4.94 26.12 -3.22
CA VAL A 208 -6.16 25.46 -3.70
C VAL A 208 -7.25 25.49 -2.63
N VAL A 209 -6.92 25.26 -1.36
CA VAL A 209 -7.87 25.32 -0.23
C VAL A 209 -8.41 26.74 -0.03
N THR A 210 -7.55 27.76 -0.11
CA THR A 210 -7.96 29.16 -0.03
C THR A 210 -8.91 29.52 -1.18
N ALA A 211 -8.57 29.13 -2.40
CA ALA A 211 -9.45 29.31 -3.57
C ALA A 211 -10.79 28.56 -3.42
N ALA A 212 -10.78 27.38 -2.79
CA ALA A 212 -11.97 26.60 -2.50
C ALA A 212 -12.95 27.31 -1.57
N GLN A 213 -12.40 27.95 -0.53
CA GLN A 213 -13.16 28.71 0.45
C GLN A 213 -13.73 29.98 -0.18
N GLN A 214 -12.89 30.77 -0.84
CA GLN A 214 -13.29 32.03 -1.48
C GLN A 214 -14.29 31.82 -2.63
N GLY A 215 -14.12 30.74 -3.40
CA GLY A 215 -15.00 30.38 -4.51
C GLY A 215 -16.28 29.64 -4.09
N GLY A 216 -16.48 29.34 -2.79
CA GLY A 216 -17.69 28.68 -2.30
C GLY A 216 -17.87 27.24 -2.82
N TRP A 217 -16.77 26.52 -3.04
CA TRP A 217 -16.78 25.15 -3.54
C TRP A 217 -16.03 24.14 -2.66
N ARG A 218 -15.45 24.57 -1.52
CA ARG A 218 -14.75 23.68 -0.56
C ARG A 218 -15.56 22.46 -0.12
N GLU A 219 -16.86 22.62 0.10
CA GLU A 219 -17.77 21.53 0.52
C GLU A 219 -18.31 20.68 -0.64
N LYS A 220 -18.10 21.13 -1.89
CA LYS A 220 -18.66 20.48 -3.10
C LYS A 220 -17.70 19.47 -3.72
N VAL A 221 -16.42 19.51 -3.35
CA VAL A 221 -15.37 18.66 -3.90
C VAL A 221 -14.47 18.14 -2.80
N LYS A 222 -13.75 17.06 -3.07
CA LYS A 222 -12.67 16.59 -2.21
C LYS A 222 -11.32 17.09 -2.71
N LEU A 223 -10.49 17.54 -1.79
CA LEU A 223 -9.11 17.92 -2.06
C LEU A 223 -8.19 16.78 -1.63
N ALA A 224 -7.43 16.25 -2.58
CA ALA A 224 -6.45 15.22 -2.37
C ALA A 224 -5.04 15.80 -2.55
N PHE A 225 -4.08 15.31 -1.77
CA PHE A 225 -2.68 15.71 -1.87
C PHE A 225 -1.77 14.51 -2.11
N ALA A 226 -0.78 14.69 -2.98
CA ALA A 226 0.25 13.71 -3.28
C ALA A 226 1.60 14.38 -3.56
N GLY A 227 2.64 13.57 -3.56
CA GLY A 227 4.02 13.98 -3.86
C GLY A 227 4.87 14.04 -2.60
N GLY A 228 5.71 13.02 -2.39
CA GLY A 228 6.75 13.05 -1.37
C GLY A 228 6.27 13.01 0.10
N VAL A 229 5.01 12.66 0.36
CA VAL A 229 4.48 12.59 1.74
C VAL A 229 5.28 11.58 2.57
N THR A 230 5.77 12.03 3.73
CA THR A 230 6.49 11.24 4.73
C THR A 230 5.67 11.15 6.01
N PRO A 231 6.01 10.25 6.95
CA PRO A 231 5.33 10.20 8.25
C PRO A 231 5.38 11.53 9.01
N ALA A 232 6.52 12.22 8.96
CA ALA A 232 6.69 13.54 9.60
C ALA A 232 5.83 14.62 8.93
N GLY A 233 5.67 14.57 7.61
CA GLY A 233 4.90 15.57 6.85
C GLY A 233 3.39 15.34 6.82
N LEU A 234 2.88 14.22 7.36
CA LEU A 234 1.44 13.93 7.32
C LEU A 234 0.61 14.98 8.08
N GLU A 235 1.10 15.45 9.23
CA GLU A 235 0.36 16.43 10.03
C GLU A 235 0.20 17.76 9.27
N GLU A 236 1.25 18.21 8.58
CA GLU A 236 1.19 19.43 7.77
C GLU A 236 0.20 19.30 6.58
N VAL A 237 0.02 18.10 6.02
CA VAL A 237 -0.99 17.83 4.98
C VAL A 237 -2.41 17.91 5.57
N ILE A 238 -2.61 17.41 6.79
CA ILE A 238 -3.88 17.48 7.50
C ILE A 238 -4.22 18.95 7.81
N ASP A 239 -3.27 19.68 8.40
CA ASP A 239 -3.45 21.10 8.77
C ASP A 239 -3.68 21.99 7.56
N ALA A 240 -3.09 21.66 6.41
CA ALA A 240 -3.34 22.34 5.15
C ALA A 240 -4.77 22.13 4.62
N GLY A 241 -5.54 21.17 5.16
CA GLY A 241 -6.97 21.00 4.86
C GLY A 241 -7.29 20.01 3.75
N ALA A 242 -6.39 19.04 3.46
CA ALA A 242 -6.69 17.95 2.54
C ALA A 242 -7.71 16.96 3.13
N ASP A 243 -8.61 16.45 2.28
CA ASP A 243 -9.56 15.39 2.64
C ASP A 243 -8.97 13.98 2.42
N ILE A 244 -7.99 13.87 1.50
CA ILE A 244 -7.36 12.62 1.10
C ILE A 244 -5.86 12.84 0.94
N VAL A 245 -5.05 11.90 1.39
CA VAL A 245 -3.61 11.88 1.14
C VAL A 245 -3.22 10.60 0.39
N ASP A 246 -2.60 10.73 -0.78
CA ASP A 246 -2.02 9.61 -1.52
C ASP A 246 -0.53 9.46 -1.18
N VAL A 247 -0.26 8.50 -0.30
CA VAL A 247 1.08 8.20 0.18
C VAL A 247 1.67 7.12 -0.71
N GLY A 248 2.58 7.53 -1.60
CA GLY A 248 3.22 6.62 -2.54
C GLY A 248 4.41 5.87 -1.95
N ARG A 249 5.61 6.42 -2.17
CA ARG A 249 6.89 5.77 -1.89
C ARG A 249 7.04 5.36 -0.42
N ALA A 250 6.59 6.19 0.52
CA ALA A 250 6.75 5.91 1.94
C ALA A 250 6.00 4.66 2.43
N ILE A 251 5.00 4.18 1.66
CA ILE A 251 4.34 2.89 1.91
C ILE A 251 4.96 1.78 1.07
N ILE A 252 5.11 1.99 -0.25
CA ILE A 252 5.55 0.91 -1.15
C ILE A 252 7.03 0.53 -1.00
N ASP A 253 7.90 1.50 -0.72
CA ASP A 253 9.34 1.25 -0.55
C ASP A 253 9.69 0.96 0.92
N ALA A 254 8.69 0.71 1.77
CA ALA A 254 8.93 0.33 3.17
C ALA A 254 9.91 -0.86 3.26
N PRO A 255 10.85 -0.86 4.24
CA PRO A 255 11.69 -2.02 4.50
C PRO A 255 10.85 -3.28 4.68
N LEU A 256 11.39 -4.43 4.30
CA LEU A 256 10.76 -5.71 4.67
C LEU A 256 10.70 -5.81 6.20
N LEU A 257 9.68 -6.49 6.71
CA LEU A 257 9.57 -6.79 8.14
C LEU A 257 10.61 -7.85 8.52
N ASP A 258 11.35 -7.62 9.61
CA ASP A 258 12.34 -8.56 10.11
C ASP A 258 11.68 -9.79 10.78
N LEU A 259 11.95 -10.96 10.21
CA LEU A 259 11.33 -12.24 10.55
C LEU A 259 12.41 -13.32 10.60
N SER A 260 12.26 -14.29 11.51
CA SER A 260 13.09 -15.49 11.55
C SER A 260 12.28 -16.74 11.29
N LEU A 261 12.94 -17.74 10.70
CA LEU A 261 12.49 -19.13 10.73
C LEU A 261 13.44 -19.89 11.65
N ASP A 262 12.92 -20.50 12.70
CA ASP A 262 13.70 -21.27 13.67
C ASP A 262 13.12 -22.68 13.80
N VAL A 263 13.98 -23.71 13.77
CA VAL A 263 13.58 -25.10 14.03
C VAL A 263 13.31 -25.29 15.52
N GLU A 264 12.17 -25.85 15.86
CA GLU A 264 11.73 -26.10 17.24
C GLU A 264 12.00 -27.57 17.63
N GLY A 265 12.50 -27.79 18.84
CA GLY A 265 12.44 -29.11 19.48
C GLY A 265 13.43 -30.17 18.98
N ILE A 266 14.62 -29.79 18.49
CA ILE A 266 15.69 -30.77 18.24
C ILE A 266 16.24 -31.23 19.61
N SER A 267 15.72 -32.34 20.14
CA SER A 267 16.42 -33.10 21.16
C SER A 267 17.30 -34.12 20.43
N LEU A 268 18.62 -33.88 20.41
CA LEU A 268 19.62 -34.87 20.00
C LEU A 268 19.89 -35.85 21.15
#